data_AF-G5KEI1-F1
#
_entry.id   AF-G5KEI1-F1
#
_cell.length_a   1.000
_cell.length_b   1.000
_cell.length_c   1.000
_cell.angle_alpha   90.00
_cell.angle_beta   90.00
_cell.angle_gamma   90.00
#
_symmetry.space_group_name_H-M   'P 1'
#
loop_
_entity.id
_entity.type
_entity.pdbx_description
1 polymer ?
#
loop_
_entity_poly.entity_id
_entity_poly.type
_entity_poly.pdbx_seq_one_letter_code
_entity_poly.pdbx_strand_id
1 'polypeptide(L)'
;MTREEVIEKYKSGFVVYHNKHHMCDEEWLLDEGTSTEDTLVFLGYDANLFPFPDWKEFDEANEWHRKRKEACNKRTVGFRGVVYMDKVSVTEINERGSK
;
A
#
# COMPACT_ATOMS: atom_id res chain seq x y z
N MET A 1 -3.94 -13.37 -12.71
CA MET A 1 -3.11 -12.37 -13.41
C MET A 1 -1.69 -12.91 -13.34
N THR A 2 -0.91 -12.79 -14.40
CA THR A 2 0.54 -13.07 -14.32
C THR A 2 1.23 -11.95 -13.54
N ARG A 3 2.48 -12.16 -13.12
CA ARG A 3 3.28 -11.13 -12.47
C ARG A 3 3.37 -9.84 -13.30
N GLU A 4 3.55 -9.96 -14.60
CA GLU A 4 3.64 -8.82 -15.52
C GLU A 4 2.32 -8.04 -15.58
N GLU A 5 1.18 -8.74 -15.63
CA GLU A 5 -0.15 -8.11 -15.59
C GLU A 5 -0.40 -7.39 -14.26
N VAL A 6 0.06 -7.97 -13.14
CA VAL A 6 -0.02 -7.35 -11.82
C VAL A 6 0.84 -6.09 -11.77
N ILE A 7 2.11 -6.18 -12.16
CA ILE A 7 3.03 -5.02 -12.19
C ILE A 7 2.43 -3.91 -13.07
N GLU A 8 2.01 -4.21 -14.30
CA GLU A 8 1.45 -3.21 -15.21
C GLU A 8 0.20 -2.54 -14.63
N LYS A 9 -0.66 -3.31 -13.96
CA LYS A 9 -1.89 -2.79 -13.34
C LYS A 9 -1.63 -1.90 -12.12
N TYR A 10 -0.60 -2.19 -11.34
CA TYR A 10 -0.35 -1.54 -10.04
C TYR A 10 0.88 -0.62 -10.00
N LYS A 11 1.68 -0.54 -11.07
CA LYS A 11 2.93 0.25 -11.14
C LYS A 11 2.79 1.72 -10.79
N SER A 12 1.61 2.30 -11.01
CA SER A 12 1.36 3.72 -10.70
C SER A 12 1.28 4.02 -9.20
N GLY A 13 1.32 3.00 -8.34
CA GLY A 13 1.21 3.22 -6.90
C GLY A 13 -0.10 3.87 -6.49
N PHE A 14 -0.06 4.65 -5.41
CA PHE A 14 -1.12 5.53 -4.96
C PHE A 14 -0.58 6.69 -4.12
N VAL A 15 -1.43 7.69 -3.89
CA VAL A 15 -1.10 8.88 -3.08
C VAL A 15 -2.02 8.95 -1.87
N VAL A 16 -1.45 9.27 -0.71
CA VAL A 16 -2.19 9.61 0.50
C VAL A 16 -2.16 11.12 0.65
N TYR A 17 -3.29 11.77 0.36
CA TYR A 17 -3.39 13.22 0.36
C TYR A 17 -3.50 13.80 1.77
N HIS A 18 -2.72 14.86 2.01
CA HIS A 18 -2.84 15.70 3.18
C HIS A 18 -3.88 16.80 2.93
N ASN A 19 -4.93 16.84 3.75
CA ASN A 19 -6.11 17.70 3.54
C ASN A 19 -5.82 19.22 3.42
N LYS A 20 -4.64 19.69 3.83
CA LYS A 20 -4.31 21.12 3.89
C LYS A 20 -3.07 21.53 3.08
N HIS A 21 -2.14 20.61 2.87
CA HIS A 21 -0.79 20.94 2.39
C HIS A 21 -0.27 19.83 1.49
N HIS A 22 -0.31 20.04 0.18
CA HIS A 22 0.16 19.06 -0.81
C HIS A 22 1.64 18.73 -0.69
N MET A 23 2.44 19.61 -0.09
CA MET A 23 3.85 19.33 0.23
C MET A 23 4.02 18.19 1.26
N CYS A 24 2.93 17.76 1.91
CA CYS A 24 2.89 16.68 2.88
C CYS A 24 2.15 15.44 2.34
N ASP A 25 1.81 15.42 1.05
CA ASP A 25 1.25 14.24 0.42
C ASP A 25 2.30 13.11 0.45
N GLU A 26 1.82 11.86 0.57
CA GLU A 26 2.70 10.68 0.55
C GLU A 26 2.49 9.90 -0.74
N GLU A 27 3.58 9.55 -1.39
CA GLU A 27 3.57 8.64 -2.54
C GLU A 27 3.93 7.23 -2.10
N TRP A 28 3.13 6.27 -2.55
CA TRP A 28 3.33 4.85 -2.25
C TRP A 28 3.55 4.11 -3.57
N LEU A 29 4.81 3.79 -3.84
CA LEU A 29 5.27 3.26 -5.13
C LEU A 29 5.38 1.74 -5.08
N LEU A 30 5.00 1.06 -6.17
CA LEU A 30 5.10 -0.39 -6.25
C LEU A 30 6.58 -0.82 -6.28
N ASP A 31 6.96 -1.75 -5.40
CA ASP A 31 8.22 -2.46 -5.51
C ASP A 31 8.06 -3.64 -6.48
N GLU A 32 8.42 -3.40 -7.74
CA GLU A 32 8.36 -4.41 -8.81
C GLU A 32 9.28 -5.61 -8.55
N GLY A 33 10.37 -5.42 -7.81
CA GLY A 33 11.34 -6.47 -7.53
C GLY A 33 10.80 -7.50 -6.55
N THR A 34 10.03 -7.05 -5.56
CA THR A 34 9.45 -7.91 -4.53
C THR A 34 8.02 -8.35 -4.85
N SER A 35 7.29 -7.58 -5.66
CA SER A 35 5.90 -7.91 -6.00
C SER A 35 5.78 -9.10 -6.96
N THR A 36 4.76 -9.92 -6.72
CA THR A 36 4.43 -11.15 -7.45
C THR A 36 2.96 -11.15 -7.85
N GLU A 37 2.50 -12.21 -8.51
CA GLU A 37 1.09 -12.44 -8.84
C GLU A 37 0.15 -12.42 -7.62
N ASP A 38 0.66 -12.81 -6.44
CA ASP A 38 -0.12 -12.98 -5.20
C ASP A 38 0.33 -12.01 -4.09
N THR A 39 1.35 -11.19 -4.33
CA THR A 39 1.89 -10.24 -3.35
C THR A 39 2.15 -8.88 -3.99
N LEU A 40 1.59 -7.83 -3.41
CA LEU A 40 1.94 -6.44 -3.73
C LEU A 40 2.72 -5.83 -2.58
N VAL A 41 3.82 -5.14 -2.88
CA VAL A 41 4.58 -4.36 -1.90
C VAL A 41 4.64 -2.92 -2.37
N PHE A 42 4.21 -1.99 -1.53
CA PHE A 42 4.32 -0.56 -1.77
C PHE A 42 5.28 0.08 -0.78
N LEU A 43 6.22 0.88 -1.28
CA LEU A 43 7.20 1.60 -0.48
C LEU A 43 6.79 3.08 -0.34
N GLY A 44 6.88 3.60 0.87
CA GLY A 44 6.44 4.95 1.21
C GLY A 44 7.50 6.03 0.97
N TYR A 45 7.09 7.14 0.35
CA TYR A 45 7.91 8.31 0.07
C TYR A 45 7.15 9.61 0.38
N ASP A 46 7.89 10.66 0.73
CA ASP A 46 7.33 12.01 0.84
C ASP A 46 7.06 12.63 -0.55
N ALA A 47 6.43 13.81 -0.58
CA ALA A 47 6.13 14.54 -1.81
C ALA A 47 7.37 14.95 -2.64
N ASN A 48 8.58 14.85 -2.08
CA ASN A 48 9.85 15.09 -2.77
C ASN A 48 10.60 13.79 -3.09
N LEU A 49 9.94 12.63 -2.96
CA LEU A 49 10.48 11.30 -3.17
C LEU A 49 11.64 10.93 -2.21
N PHE A 50 11.64 11.47 -0.99
CA PHE A 50 12.49 10.95 0.08
C PHE A 50 11.83 9.72 0.72
N PRO A 51 12.55 8.60 0.89
CA PRO A 51 12.01 7.42 1.54
C PRO A 51 11.57 7.73 2.97
N PHE A 52 10.41 7.20 3.35
CA PHE A 52 10.02 7.21 4.76
C PHE A 52 10.90 6.28 5.59
N PRO A 53 11.00 6.52 6.90
CA PRO A 53 11.44 5.49 7.82
C PRO A 53 10.52 4.28 7.69
N ASP A 54 11.10 3.07 7.56
CA ASP A 54 10.37 1.81 7.47
C ASP A 54 9.14 1.82 8.38
N TRP A 55 7.95 1.81 7.79
CA TRP A 55 6.74 1.63 8.56
C TRP A 55 6.63 0.17 9.00
N LYS A 56 6.72 -0.07 10.32
CA LYS A 56 6.82 -1.42 10.90
C LYS A 56 5.56 -1.87 11.64
N GLU A 57 4.76 -0.92 12.14
CA GLU A 57 3.60 -1.21 12.98
C GLU A 57 2.40 -0.35 12.60
N PHE A 58 1.25 -1.01 12.42
CA PHE A 58 -0.03 -0.34 12.22
C PHE A 58 -0.63 0.09 13.56
N ASP A 59 -1.15 1.32 13.61
CA ASP A 59 -1.87 1.85 14.77
C ASP A 59 -3.22 2.36 14.29
N GLU A 60 -4.30 1.70 14.69
CA GLU A 60 -5.66 2.06 14.29
C GLU A 60 -6.14 3.38 14.90
N ALA A 61 -5.58 3.78 16.05
CA ALA A 61 -5.91 5.08 16.67
C ALA A 61 -5.28 6.24 15.91
N ASN A 62 -4.24 5.98 15.10
CA ASN A 62 -3.58 6.99 14.29
C ASN A 62 -4.37 7.26 12.99
N GLU A 63 -4.89 8.48 12.87
CA GLU A 63 -5.66 8.92 11.69
C GLU A 63 -4.88 8.73 10.38
N TRP A 64 -3.57 8.95 10.41
CA TRP A 64 -2.72 8.87 9.23
C TRP A 64 -2.49 7.43 8.77
N HIS A 65 -2.28 6.52 9.72
CA HIS A 65 -2.22 5.08 9.43
C HIS A 65 -3.53 4.57 8.82
N ARG A 66 -4.67 5.04 9.33
CA ARG A 66 -5.98 4.73 8.74
C ARG A 66 -6.12 5.26 7.31
N LYS A 67 -5.69 6.49 7.02
CA LYS A 67 -5.71 7.06 5.67
C LYS A 67 -4.83 6.27 4.69
N ARG A 68 -3.64 5.85 5.13
CA ARG A 68 -2.76 4.94 4.37
C ARG A 68 -3.47 3.64 4.00
N LYS A 69 -4.04 2.94 5.00
CA LYS A 69 -4.81 1.69 4.78
C LYS A 69 -5.99 1.91 3.82
N GLU A 70 -6.74 3.00 3.98
CA GLU A 70 -7.88 3.33 3.12
C GLU A 70 -7.47 3.58 1.66
N ALA A 71 -6.43 4.39 1.44
CA ALA A 71 -5.92 4.69 0.10
C ALA A 71 -5.38 3.42 -0.58
N CYS A 72 -4.63 2.60 0.17
CA CYS A 72 -4.13 1.33 -0.32
C CYS A 72 -5.28 0.38 -0.72
N ASN A 73 -6.27 0.19 0.15
CA ASN A 73 -7.42 -0.68 -0.13
C ASN A 73 -8.24 -0.21 -1.35
N LYS A 74 -8.37 1.10 -1.56
CA LYS A 74 -9.00 1.65 -2.76
C LYS A 74 -8.18 1.31 -4.01
N ARG A 75 -6.86 1.44 -3.94
CA ARG A 75 -5.96 1.17 -5.08
C ARG A 75 -5.91 -0.32 -5.45
N THR A 76 -5.93 -1.20 -4.45
CA THR A 76 -5.80 -2.64 -4.63
C THR A 76 -7.12 -3.38 -4.71
N VAL A 77 -8.24 -2.67 -4.89
CA VAL A 77 -9.57 -3.29 -5.00
C VAL A 77 -9.57 -4.36 -6.10
N GLY A 78 -10.06 -5.57 -5.74
CA GLY A 78 -10.10 -6.72 -6.63
C GLY A 78 -8.78 -7.45 -6.84
N PHE A 79 -7.67 -7.03 -6.21
CA PHE A 79 -6.48 -7.86 -6.08
C PHE A 79 -6.77 -9.05 -5.16
N ARG A 80 -6.32 -10.25 -5.53
CA ARG A 80 -6.48 -11.48 -4.73
C ARG A 80 -5.09 -11.92 -4.30
N GLY A 81 -4.68 -11.50 -3.11
CA GLY A 81 -3.34 -11.74 -2.59
C GLY A 81 -3.10 -10.90 -1.34
N VAL A 82 -1.85 -10.87 -0.89
CA VAL A 82 -1.41 -10.07 0.25
C VAL A 82 -0.82 -8.76 -0.25
N VAL A 83 -1.09 -7.68 0.45
CA VAL A 83 -0.66 -6.32 0.15
C VAL A 83 0.09 -5.79 1.36
N TYR A 84 1.33 -5.38 1.12
CA TYR A 84 2.20 -4.77 2.11
C TYR A 84 2.41 -3.29 1.78
N MET A 85 2.42 -2.48 2.84
CA MET A 85 2.93 -1.12 2.84
C MET A 85 4.19 -1.14 3.71
N ASP A 86 5.36 -0.97 3.10
CA ASP A 86 6.67 -1.31 3.69
C ASP A 86 6.65 -2.73 4.29
N LYS A 87 6.69 -2.83 5.62
CA LYS A 87 6.69 -4.11 6.37
C LYS A 87 5.32 -4.45 6.98
N VAL A 88 4.32 -3.60 6.79
CA VAL A 88 2.98 -3.75 7.36
C VAL A 88 2.07 -4.41 6.33
N SER A 89 1.51 -5.59 6.66
CA SER A 89 0.43 -6.18 5.88
C SER A 89 -0.86 -5.39 6.10
N VAL A 90 -1.44 -4.85 5.02
CA VAL A 90 -2.69 -4.07 5.08
C VAL A 90 -3.90 -4.86 4.59
N THR A 91 -3.69 -6.04 4.03
CA THR A 91 -4.76 -7.00 3.80
C THR A 91 -5.06 -7.70 5.12
N GLU A 92 -6.31 -7.60 5.58
CA GLU A 92 -6.86 -8.66 6.41
C GLU A 92 -6.89 -9.90 5.54
N ILE A 93 -6.02 -10.86 5.82
CA ILE A 93 -6.26 -12.24 5.37
C ILE A 93 -7.63 -12.55 5.94
N ASN A 94 -8.66 -12.55 5.08
CA ASN A 94 -9.97 -13.05 5.43
C ASN A 94 -9.79 -14.55 5.71
N GLU A 95 -9.37 -14.91 6.92
CA GLU A 95 -9.65 -16.21 7.49
C GLU A 95 -11.16 -16.27 7.77
N ARG A 96 -11.95 -16.35 6.69
CA ARG A 96 -13.30 -16.90 6.75
C ARG A 96 -13.34 -18.22 5.99
N GLY A 97 -12.47 -19.12 6.45
CA GLY A 97 -12.75 -20.54 6.51
C GLY A 97 -13.03 -20.92 7.96
N SER A 98 -14.17 -20.50 8.51
CA SER A 98 -14.71 -21.14 9.72
C SER A 98 -16.22 -20.93 9.84
N LYS A 99 -16.88 -22.08 9.61
CA LYS A 99 -18.31 -22.44 9.74
C LYS A 99 -19.25 -21.98 8.65
#